data_AF-A0A2N2A903-F1
#
_entry.id   AF-A0A2N2A903-F1
#
_cell.length_a   1.000
_cell.length_b   1.000
_cell.length_c   1.000
_cell.angle_alpha   90.00
_cell.angle_beta   90.00
_cell.angle_gamma   90.00
#
_symmetry.space_group_name_H-M   'P 1'
#
loop_
_entity.id
_entity.type
_entity.pdbx_description
1 polymer ?
#
loop_
_entity_poly.entity_id
_entity_poly.type
_entity_poly.pdbx_seq_one_letter_code
_entity_poly.pdbx_strand_id
1 'polypeptide(L)'
;MVLTHLKRGVFLLCLLPAAWLLAGTLLGWLGANPIEAVIRGLGDWALRLLLLTLLATPLRRFSGWVWPLRLRRMLGLYAFFYAVLHLLAYAVLDQFFAWDAIWEDIVERPFITVGMLALLLLLPLALTSGQYAMRRLGRHWKRLHRLIYPAAVLAVLHYALMVKADLREPLIYGAILAVLLGLRLLPAKRRQPGRATQEGQCAAPSTMHWPRLR
;
A
#
# COMPACT_ATOMS: atom_id res chain seq x y z
N MET A 1 15.13 -15.95 -12.45
CA MET A 1 15.92 -15.86 -11.20
C MET A 1 15.94 -14.45 -10.61
N VAL A 2 16.33 -13.40 -11.35
CA VAL A 2 16.48 -12.01 -10.84
C VAL A 2 15.28 -11.49 -10.01
N LEU A 3 14.04 -11.71 -10.48
CA LEU A 3 12.85 -11.26 -9.75
C LEU A 3 12.66 -11.97 -8.40
N THR A 4 13.05 -13.24 -8.30
CA THR A 4 12.93 -14.02 -7.06
C THR A 4 13.97 -13.53 -6.04
N HIS A 5 15.19 -13.23 -6.48
CA HIS A 5 16.21 -12.63 -5.62
C HIS A 5 15.79 -11.22 -5.17
N LEU A 6 15.22 -10.40 -6.06
CA LEU A 6 14.68 -9.09 -5.69
C LEU A 6 13.58 -9.19 -4.62
N LYS A 7 12.63 -10.12 -4.79
CA LYS A 7 11.59 -10.36 -3.78
C LYS A 7 12.18 -10.81 -2.44
N ARG A 8 13.18 -11.69 -2.44
CA ARG A 8 13.86 -12.11 -1.20
C ARG A 8 14.60 -10.95 -0.54
N GLY A 9 15.30 -10.11 -1.32
CA GLY A 9 15.97 -8.92 -0.80
C GLY A 9 14.98 -7.94 -0.15
N VAL A 10 13.87 -7.64 -0.82
CA VAL A 10 12.81 -6.77 -0.27
C VAL A 10 12.16 -7.40 0.97
N PHE A 11 12.07 -8.72 1.05
CA PHE A 11 11.49 -9.44 2.20
C PHE A 11 12.35 -9.22 3.43
N LEU A 12 13.66 -9.45 3.29
CA LEU A 12 14.62 -9.19 4.35
C LEU A 12 14.66 -7.71 4.74
N LEU A 13 14.62 -6.82 3.74
CA LEU A 13 14.61 -5.38 3.97
C LEU A 13 13.37 -4.92 4.74
N CYS A 14 12.19 -5.51 4.47
CA CYS A 14 10.98 -5.22 5.23
C CYS A 14 11.02 -5.80 6.64
N LEU A 15 11.86 -6.78 6.96
CA LEU A 15 12.00 -7.33 8.32
C LEU A 15 13.07 -6.59 9.15
N LEU A 16 14.05 -5.97 8.49
CA LEU A 16 15.14 -5.24 9.15
C LEU A 16 14.65 -4.23 10.19
N PRO A 17 13.60 -3.43 9.96
CA PRO A 17 13.14 -2.48 10.97
C PRO A 17 12.61 -3.12 12.25
N ALA A 18 11.81 -4.18 12.13
CA ALA A 18 11.34 -4.93 13.28
C ALA A 18 12.52 -5.56 14.05
N ALA A 19 13.51 -6.10 13.33
CA ALA A 19 14.74 -6.62 13.93
C ALA A 19 15.56 -5.53 14.64
N TRP A 20 15.63 -4.32 14.07
CA TRP A 20 16.32 -3.17 14.67
C TRP A 20 15.63 -2.71 15.96
N LEU A 21 14.29 -2.60 15.96
CA LEU A 21 13.52 -2.25 17.14
C LEU A 21 13.69 -3.30 18.24
N LEU A 22 13.64 -4.59 17.89
CA LEU A 22 13.86 -5.69 18.83
C LEU A 22 15.30 -5.71 19.37
N ALA A 23 16.30 -5.53 18.53
CA ALA A 23 17.69 -5.44 18.97
C ALA A 23 17.85 -4.29 19.96
N GLY A 24 17.22 -3.16 19.69
CA GLY A 24 17.29 -2.03 20.59
C GLY A 24 16.61 -2.23 21.92
N THR A 25 15.48 -2.94 21.99
CA THR A 25 14.84 -3.21 23.28
C THR A 25 15.73 -4.09 24.14
N LEU A 26 16.41 -5.05 23.52
CA LEU A 26 17.34 -5.95 24.19
C LEU A 26 18.66 -5.27 24.58
N LEU A 27 19.17 -4.36 23.75
CA LEU A 27 20.45 -3.66 23.94
C LEU A 27 20.30 -2.33 24.71
N GLY A 28 19.07 -1.90 25.01
CA GLY A 28 18.79 -0.70 25.81
C GLY A 28 19.01 0.64 25.10
N TRP A 29 19.09 0.68 23.77
CA TRP A 29 19.43 1.92 23.04
C TRP A 29 18.22 2.74 22.55
N LEU A 30 16.98 2.34 22.84
CA LEU A 30 15.76 3.10 22.45
C LEU A 30 15.49 4.33 23.35
N GLY A 31 16.37 4.63 24.29
CA GLY A 31 16.23 5.76 25.19
C GLY A 31 15.30 5.49 26.37
N ALA A 32 14.71 6.55 26.92
CA ALA A 32 14.04 6.52 28.21
C ALA A 32 12.73 5.70 28.25
N ASN A 33 11.98 5.66 27.14
CA ASN A 33 10.74 4.88 27.04
C ASN A 33 10.79 3.91 25.85
N PRO A 34 11.40 2.71 26.02
CA PRO A 34 11.60 1.77 24.92
C PRO A 34 10.29 1.20 24.37
N ILE A 35 9.26 1.06 25.22
CA ILE A 35 7.94 0.55 24.81
C ILE A 35 7.28 1.52 23.83
N GLU A 36 7.21 2.80 24.21
CA GLU A 36 6.67 3.84 23.35
C GLU A 36 7.45 3.96 22.03
N ALA A 37 8.78 3.86 22.09
CA ALA A 37 9.62 3.92 20.90
C ALA A 37 9.38 2.73 19.94
N VAL A 38 9.13 1.53 20.47
CA VAL A 38 8.71 0.37 19.65
C VAL A 38 7.35 0.62 19.02
N ILE A 39 6.36 1.05 19.80
CA ILE A 39 5.00 1.29 19.31
C ILE A 39 5.03 2.34 18.19
N ARG A 40 5.66 3.49 18.42
CA ARG A 40 5.83 4.55 17.42
C ARG A 40 6.57 4.05 16.18
N GLY A 41 7.69 3.36 16.38
CA GLY A 41 8.49 2.83 15.27
C GLY A 41 7.72 1.83 14.41
N LEU A 42 6.94 0.92 14.99
CA LEU A 42 6.10 -0.01 14.25
C LEU A 42 5.04 0.72 13.43
N GLY A 43 4.43 1.77 13.99
CA GLY A 43 3.47 2.64 13.31
C GLY A 43 4.10 3.39 12.12
N ASP A 44 5.28 3.97 12.31
CA ASP A 44 6.04 4.65 11.24
C ASP A 44 6.32 3.72 10.06
N TRP A 45 6.79 2.50 10.35
CA TRP A 45 7.10 1.53 9.30
C TRP A 45 5.84 1.02 8.60
N ALA A 46 4.73 0.84 9.31
CA ALA A 46 3.43 0.54 8.70
C ALA A 46 3.03 1.63 7.69
N LEU A 47 3.11 2.91 8.09
CA LEU A 47 2.76 4.05 7.24
C LEU A 47 3.71 4.17 6.03
N ARG A 48 5.02 4.07 6.23
CA ARG A 48 6.03 4.12 5.15
C ARG A 48 5.78 3.02 4.12
N LEU A 49 5.54 1.78 4.55
CA LEU A 49 5.26 0.66 3.66
C LEU A 49 3.93 0.82 2.92
N LEU A 50 2.92 1.41 3.57
CA LEU A 50 1.64 1.72 2.94
C LEU A 50 1.81 2.78 1.83
N LEU A 51 2.58 3.84 2.09
CA LEU A 51 2.90 4.86 1.09
C LEU A 51 3.75 4.31 -0.06
N LEU A 52 4.74 3.45 0.22
CA LEU A 52 5.52 2.75 -0.81
C LEU A 52 4.63 1.84 -1.68
N THR A 53 3.64 1.18 -1.08
CA THR A 53 2.63 0.39 -1.80
C THR A 53 1.82 1.29 -2.74
N LEU A 54 1.47 2.49 -2.31
CA LEU A 54 0.78 3.47 -3.14
C LEU A 54 1.69 4.08 -4.22
N LEU A 55 2.99 4.21 -3.98
CA LEU A 55 3.98 4.72 -4.95
C LEU A 55 4.19 3.78 -6.15
N ALA A 56 4.03 2.46 -5.98
CA ALA A 56 4.26 1.49 -7.05
C ALA A 56 3.44 1.75 -8.34
N THR A 57 2.25 2.33 -8.22
CA THR A 57 1.37 2.64 -9.36
C THR A 57 1.82 3.86 -10.17
N PRO A 58 2.00 5.06 -9.58
CA PRO A 58 2.53 6.21 -10.31
C PRO A 58 3.94 5.97 -10.82
N LEU A 59 4.79 5.25 -10.08
CA LEU A 59 6.15 4.93 -10.54
C LEU A 59 6.12 4.19 -11.89
N ARG A 60 5.25 3.20 -12.05
CA ARG A 60 5.05 2.49 -13.32
C ARG A 60 4.48 3.37 -14.42
N ARG A 61 3.65 4.37 -14.08
CA ARG A 61 3.05 5.30 -15.05
C ARG A 61 4.09 6.25 -15.65
N PHE A 62 5.01 6.76 -14.83
CA PHE A 62 6.00 7.75 -15.27
C PHE A 62 7.31 7.12 -15.77
N SER A 63 7.84 6.10 -15.10
CA SER A 63 9.09 5.42 -15.53
C SER A 63 8.87 4.32 -16.57
N GLY A 64 7.64 3.83 -16.72
CA GLY A 64 7.34 2.64 -17.53
C GLY A 64 7.75 1.31 -16.88
N TRP A 65 8.42 1.31 -15.72
CA TRP A 65 8.94 0.11 -15.08
C TRP A 65 7.83 -0.78 -14.51
N VAL A 66 7.90 -2.09 -14.81
CA VAL A 66 6.87 -3.07 -14.38
C VAL A 66 7.24 -3.77 -13.07
N TRP A 67 8.51 -3.74 -12.67
CA TRP A 67 8.98 -4.43 -11.46
C TRP A 67 8.34 -3.91 -10.15
N PRO A 68 8.06 -2.60 -9.94
CA PRO A 68 7.48 -2.13 -8.68
C PRO A 68 6.05 -2.66 -8.45
N LEU A 69 5.28 -2.83 -9.53
CA LEU A 69 3.95 -3.45 -9.47
C LEU A 69 3.98 -4.89 -8.94
N ARG A 70 5.08 -5.62 -9.21
CA ARG A 70 5.25 -7.01 -8.75
C ARG A 70 5.53 -7.09 -7.26
N LEU A 71 6.04 -6.01 -6.65
CA LEU A 71 6.30 -5.89 -5.22
C LEU A 71 5.11 -5.30 -4.44
N ARG A 72 4.18 -4.60 -5.13
CA ARG A 72 3.02 -3.94 -4.51
C ARG A 72 2.26 -4.82 -3.52
N ARG A 73 1.96 -6.07 -3.90
CA ARG A 73 1.23 -7.01 -3.01
C ARG A 73 2.03 -7.28 -1.73
N MET A 74 3.32 -7.47 -1.87
CA MET A 74 4.21 -7.81 -0.77
C MET A 74 4.37 -6.64 0.20
N LEU A 75 4.62 -5.44 -0.33
CA LEU A 75 4.69 -4.21 0.47
C LEU A 75 3.38 -3.95 1.23
N GLY A 76 2.23 -4.17 0.58
CA GLY A 76 0.92 -4.02 1.23
C GLY A 76 0.67 -5.01 2.37
N LEU A 77 1.14 -6.26 2.22
CA LEU A 77 1.06 -7.26 3.30
C LEU A 77 1.98 -6.92 4.45
N TYR A 78 3.18 -6.40 4.18
CA TYR A 78 4.08 -5.91 5.23
C TYR A 78 3.52 -4.68 5.94
N ALA A 79 2.91 -3.73 5.22
CA ALA A 79 2.23 -2.60 5.85
C ALA A 79 1.15 -3.08 6.85
N PHE A 80 0.34 -4.06 6.47
CA PHE A 80 -0.64 -4.68 7.37
C PHE A 80 0.03 -5.44 8.53
N PHE A 81 1.08 -6.20 8.28
CA PHE A 81 1.85 -6.91 9.31
C PHE A 81 2.39 -5.95 10.38
N TYR A 82 3.03 -4.85 9.98
CA TYR A 82 3.50 -3.82 10.91
C TYR A 82 2.35 -3.11 11.64
N ALA A 83 1.22 -2.88 10.98
CA ALA A 83 0.04 -2.31 11.64
C ALA A 83 -0.54 -3.25 12.72
N VAL A 84 -0.55 -4.56 12.48
CA VAL A 84 -0.93 -5.56 13.50
C VAL A 84 0.09 -5.61 14.62
N LEU A 85 1.39 -5.61 14.31
CA LEU A 85 2.44 -5.54 15.33
C LEU A 85 2.33 -4.27 16.17
N HIS A 86 2.01 -3.13 15.56
CA HIS A 86 1.79 -1.86 16.27
C HIS A 86 0.63 -1.97 17.26
N LEU A 87 -0.51 -2.52 16.84
CA LEU A 87 -1.66 -2.77 17.73
C LEU A 87 -1.31 -3.76 18.85
N LEU A 88 -0.60 -4.85 18.53
CA LEU A 88 -0.18 -5.83 19.52
C LEU A 88 0.82 -5.24 20.51
N ALA A 89 1.78 -4.43 20.06
CA ALA A 89 2.73 -3.77 20.93
C ALA A 89 2.00 -2.83 21.92
N TYR A 90 1.00 -2.07 21.45
CA TYR A 90 0.13 -1.29 22.32
C TYR A 90 -0.65 -2.19 23.31
N ALA A 91 -1.37 -3.19 22.82
CA ALA A 91 -2.22 -4.04 23.67
C ALA A 91 -1.43 -4.86 24.69
N VAL A 92 -0.24 -5.36 24.32
CA VAL A 92 0.57 -6.27 25.14
C VAL A 92 1.59 -5.53 25.99
N LEU A 93 2.35 -4.60 25.41
CA LEU A 93 3.49 -3.98 26.08
C LEU A 93 3.09 -2.73 26.87
N ASP A 94 2.11 -1.97 26.39
CA ASP A 94 1.66 -0.73 27.04
C ASP A 94 0.47 -0.99 27.97
N GLN A 95 -0.54 -1.73 27.48
CA GLN A 95 -1.78 -1.97 28.21
C GLN A 95 -1.84 -3.32 28.94
N PHE A 96 -0.87 -4.22 28.73
CA PHE A 96 -0.82 -5.55 29.37
C PHE A 96 -2.14 -6.35 29.31
N PHE A 97 -2.90 -6.24 28.22
CA PHE A 97 -4.24 -6.82 28.04
C PHE A 97 -5.30 -6.37 29.06
N ALA A 98 -5.15 -5.20 29.67
CA ALA A 98 -6.20 -4.57 30.46
C ALA A 98 -7.37 -4.13 29.54
N TRP A 99 -8.32 -5.03 29.30
CA TRP A 99 -9.41 -4.82 28.34
C TRP A 99 -10.28 -3.60 28.66
N ASP A 100 -10.48 -3.31 29.94
CA ASP A 100 -11.24 -2.14 30.38
C ASP A 100 -10.53 -0.84 30.00
N ALA A 101 -9.22 -0.75 30.28
CA ALA A 101 -8.39 0.40 29.91
C ALA A 101 -8.30 0.58 28.39
N ILE A 102 -8.15 -0.52 27.64
CA ILE A 102 -8.15 -0.49 26.17
C ILE A 102 -9.47 0.05 25.64
N TRP A 103 -10.61 -0.36 26.22
CA TRP A 103 -11.92 0.11 25.80
C TRP A 103 -12.11 1.60 26.09
N GLU A 104 -11.73 2.05 27.28
CA GLU A 104 -11.74 3.46 27.67
C GLU A 104 -10.88 4.29 26.71
N ASP A 105 -9.65 3.84 26.43
CA ASP A 105 -8.74 4.50 25.49
C ASP A 105 -9.32 4.57 24.07
N ILE A 106 -10.01 3.52 23.61
CA ILE A 106 -10.71 3.56 22.32
C ILE A 106 -11.82 4.62 22.33
N VAL A 107 -12.57 4.78 23.42
CA VAL A 107 -13.68 5.75 23.43
C VAL A 107 -13.18 7.19 23.62
N GLU A 108 -12.21 7.38 24.50
CA GLU A 108 -11.73 8.70 24.92
C GLU A 108 -10.67 9.29 23.99
N ARG A 109 -9.90 8.44 23.28
CA ARG A 109 -8.77 8.90 22.46
C ARG A 109 -9.09 8.80 20.97
N PRO A 110 -9.38 9.93 20.28
CA PRO A 110 -9.76 9.90 18.88
C PRO A 110 -8.64 9.38 17.95
N PHE A 111 -7.36 9.49 18.35
CA PHE A 111 -6.30 8.89 17.54
C PHE A 111 -6.41 7.36 17.51
N ILE A 112 -6.76 6.70 18.63
CA ILE A 112 -6.87 5.24 18.69
C ILE A 112 -8.02 4.74 17.82
N THR A 113 -9.19 5.39 17.87
CA THR A 113 -10.33 5.04 17.01
C THR A 113 -9.98 5.14 15.53
N VAL A 114 -9.33 6.23 15.11
CA VAL A 114 -8.90 6.43 13.72
C VAL A 114 -7.90 5.36 13.29
N GLY A 115 -6.98 4.96 14.18
CA GLY A 115 -6.05 3.86 13.95
C GLY A 115 -6.75 2.52 13.77
N MET A 116 -7.72 2.21 14.63
CA MET A 116 -8.53 0.98 14.54
C MET A 116 -9.35 0.93 13.25
N LEU A 117 -9.95 2.05 12.83
CA LEU A 117 -10.65 2.15 11.56
C LEU A 117 -9.70 1.92 10.37
N ALA A 118 -8.49 2.49 10.40
CA ALA A 118 -7.49 2.25 9.36
C ALA A 118 -7.12 0.76 9.28
N LEU A 119 -6.87 0.11 10.41
CA LEU A 119 -6.58 -1.32 10.49
C LEU A 119 -7.74 -2.18 9.98
N LEU A 120 -8.98 -1.84 10.35
CA LEU A 120 -10.18 -2.53 9.91
C LEU A 120 -10.35 -2.46 8.38
N LEU A 121 -10.00 -1.33 7.76
CA LEU A 121 -9.98 -1.21 6.29
C LEU A 121 -8.84 -2.01 5.65
N LEU A 122 -7.68 -2.13 6.29
CA LEU A 122 -6.55 -2.92 5.77
C LEU A 122 -6.78 -4.43 5.89
N LEU A 123 -7.54 -4.90 6.89
CA LEU A 123 -7.83 -6.31 7.14
C LEU A 123 -8.42 -7.04 5.92
N PRO A 124 -9.53 -6.58 5.29
CA PRO A 124 -10.08 -7.26 4.11
C PRO A 124 -9.11 -7.21 2.92
N LEU A 125 -8.24 -6.21 2.82
CA LEU A 125 -7.22 -6.12 1.78
C LEU A 125 -6.15 -7.20 1.96
N ALA A 126 -5.69 -7.41 3.19
CA ALA A 126 -4.73 -8.45 3.51
C ALA A 126 -5.31 -9.85 3.25
N LEU A 127 -6.53 -10.11 3.73
CA LEU A 127 -7.23 -11.39 3.54
C LEU A 127 -7.52 -11.70 2.07
N THR A 128 -7.85 -10.67 1.27
CA THR A 128 -8.14 -10.84 -0.17
C THR A 128 -6.93 -10.65 -1.08
N SER A 129 -5.71 -10.62 -0.52
CA SER A 129 -4.48 -10.49 -1.30
C SER A 129 -4.14 -11.75 -2.12
N GLY A 130 -4.74 -12.91 -1.78
CA GLY A 130 -4.50 -14.20 -2.42
C GLY A 130 -5.01 -14.32 -3.87
N GLN A 131 -4.35 -15.16 -4.67
CA GLN A 131 -4.79 -15.45 -6.05
C GLN A 131 -6.19 -16.07 -6.09
N TYR A 132 -6.50 -16.91 -5.09
CA TYR A 132 -7.83 -17.50 -4.92
C TYR A 132 -8.92 -16.44 -4.76
N ALA A 133 -8.73 -15.50 -3.81
CA ALA A 133 -9.67 -14.41 -3.58
C ALA A 133 -9.81 -13.50 -4.80
N MET A 134 -8.71 -13.22 -5.51
CA MET A 134 -8.73 -12.45 -6.75
C MET A 134 -9.59 -13.11 -7.84
N ARG A 135 -9.47 -14.44 -8.01
CA ARG A 135 -10.29 -15.20 -8.98
C ARG A 135 -11.76 -15.26 -8.56
N ARG A 136 -12.04 -15.44 -7.27
CA ARG A 136 -13.42 -15.55 -6.73
C ARG A 136 -14.20 -14.23 -6.79
N LEU A 137 -13.59 -13.10 -6.42
CA LEU A 137 -14.28 -11.79 -6.38
C LEU A 137 -14.36 -11.11 -7.75
N GLY A 138 -13.48 -11.45 -8.69
CA GLY A 138 -13.44 -10.88 -10.04
C GLY A 138 -13.46 -9.35 -10.05
N ARG A 139 -14.51 -8.74 -10.61
CA ARG A 139 -14.65 -7.28 -10.71
C ARG A 139 -14.72 -6.55 -9.36
N HIS A 140 -15.26 -7.18 -8.33
CA HIS A 140 -15.41 -6.59 -7.00
C HIS A 140 -14.07 -6.50 -6.25
N TRP A 141 -13.09 -7.33 -6.61
CA TRP A 141 -11.75 -7.32 -6.01
C TRP A 141 -11.08 -5.95 -6.17
N LYS A 142 -11.22 -5.33 -7.35
CA LYS A 142 -10.71 -3.98 -7.61
C LYS A 142 -11.41 -2.92 -6.77
N ARG A 143 -12.73 -3.05 -6.54
CA ARG A 143 -13.50 -2.10 -5.71
C ARG A 143 -13.08 -2.21 -4.24
N LEU A 144 -12.94 -3.44 -3.72
CA LEU A 144 -12.46 -3.69 -2.36
C LEU A 144 -11.04 -3.13 -2.17
N HIS A 145 -10.13 -3.36 -3.12
CA HIS A 145 -8.77 -2.83 -3.01
C HIS A 145 -8.67 -1.31 -3.14
N ARG A 146 -9.76 -0.59 -3.46
CA ARG A 146 -9.77 0.89 -3.35
C ARG A 146 -9.83 1.37 -1.90
N LEU A 147 -10.17 0.51 -0.94
CA LEU A 147 -10.14 0.87 0.49
C LEU A 147 -8.73 1.22 0.98
N ILE A 148 -7.68 0.88 0.21
CA ILE A 148 -6.31 1.34 0.51
C ILE A 148 -6.20 2.87 0.56
N TYR A 149 -7.06 3.60 -0.17
CA TYR A 149 -7.04 5.06 -0.17
C TYR A 149 -7.58 5.65 1.12
N PRO A 150 -8.84 5.37 1.55
CA PRO A 150 -9.31 5.83 2.85
C PRO A 150 -8.45 5.26 4.00
N ALA A 151 -7.95 4.03 3.90
CA ALA A 151 -7.02 3.49 4.92
C ALA A 151 -5.75 4.32 5.05
N ALA A 152 -5.13 4.75 3.94
CA ALA A 152 -3.94 5.60 3.97
C ALA A 152 -4.23 7.01 4.51
N VAL A 153 -5.38 7.58 4.18
CA VAL A 153 -5.81 8.89 4.73
C VAL A 153 -5.99 8.78 6.25
N LEU A 154 -6.70 7.74 6.72
CA LEU A 154 -6.88 7.49 8.15
C LEU A 154 -5.56 7.22 8.86
N ALA A 155 -4.61 6.50 8.22
CA ALA A 155 -3.29 6.26 8.81
C ALA A 155 -2.49 7.55 9.01
N VAL A 156 -2.51 8.47 8.03
CA VAL A 156 -1.87 9.79 8.19
C VAL A 156 -2.59 10.63 9.25
N LEU A 157 -3.93 10.59 9.28
CA LEU A 157 -4.72 11.31 10.27
C LEU A 157 -4.44 10.78 11.69
N HIS A 158 -4.40 9.46 11.88
CA HIS A 158 -4.02 8.81 13.13
C HIS A 158 -2.66 9.31 13.62
N TYR A 159 -1.66 9.34 12.72
CA TYR A 159 -0.32 9.84 13.02
C TYR A 159 -0.33 11.33 13.40
N ALA A 160 -1.06 12.16 12.66
CA ALA A 160 -1.18 13.59 12.94
C ALA A 160 -1.88 13.89 14.28
N LEU A 161 -2.89 13.11 14.65
CA LEU A 161 -3.60 13.27 15.92
C LEU A 161 -2.75 12.82 17.12
N MET A 162 -1.82 11.89 16.91
CA MET A 162 -0.90 11.43 17.94
C MET A 162 0.17 12.49 18.28
N VAL A 163 0.74 13.13 17.25
CA VAL A 163 1.87 14.05 17.42
C VAL A 163 1.37 15.46 17.75
N LYS A 164 1.50 15.86 19.02
CA LYS A 164 1.03 17.17 19.51
C LYS A 164 2.04 18.32 19.36
N ALA A 165 3.33 18.03 19.27
CA ALA A 165 4.40 19.04 19.37
C ALA A 165 5.10 19.37 18.04
N ASP A 166 5.38 18.37 17.20
CA ASP A 166 6.08 18.58 15.92
C ASP A 166 5.32 17.97 14.74
N LEU A 167 4.53 18.82 14.06
CA LEU A 167 3.72 18.41 12.92
C LEU A 167 4.53 18.24 11.62
N ARG A 168 5.86 18.44 11.61
CA ARG A 168 6.68 18.33 10.39
C ARG A 168 6.58 16.96 9.74
N GLU A 169 6.80 15.89 10.50
CA GLU A 169 6.73 14.53 9.96
C GLU A 169 5.33 14.14 9.46
N PRO A 170 4.24 14.37 10.24
CA PRO A 170 2.88 14.14 9.74
C PRO A 170 2.57 14.91 8.45
N LEU A 171 3.01 16.17 8.35
CA LEU A 171 2.80 17.00 7.17
C LEU A 171 3.56 16.48 5.95
N ILE A 172 4.80 15.99 6.12
CA ILE A 172 5.56 15.36 5.02
C ILE A 172 4.82 14.13 4.51
N TYR A 173 4.38 13.22 5.39
CA TYR A 173 3.63 12.04 4.98
C TYR A 173 2.28 12.40 4.33
N GLY A 174 1.59 13.41 4.86
CA GLY A 174 0.37 13.95 4.29
C GLY A 174 0.57 14.55 2.90
N ALA A 175 1.63 15.32 2.69
CA ALA A 175 1.99 15.89 1.39
C ALA A 175 2.34 14.79 0.38
N ILE A 176 3.12 13.78 0.79
CA ILE A 176 3.43 12.61 -0.05
C ILE A 176 2.13 11.90 -0.45
N LEU A 177 1.24 11.63 0.52
CA LEU A 177 -0.04 10.97 0.24
C LEU A 177 -0.90 11.80 -0.72
N ALA A 178 -1.00 13.12 -0.51
CA ALA A 178 -1.76 14.03 -1.35
C ALA A 178 -1.25 14.01 -2.80
N VAL A 179 0.07 14.06 -2.99
CA VAL A 179 0.70 13.93 -4.32
C VAL A 179 0.40 12.56 -4.93
N LEU A 180 0.56 11.46 -4.18
CA LEU A 180 0.31 10.11 -4.67
C LEU A 180 -1.16 9.89 -5.08
N LEU A 181 -2.11 10.48 -4.38
CA LEU A 181 -3.53 10.44 -4.73
C LEU A 181 -3.84 11.37 -5.91
N GLY A 182 -3.30 12.59 -5.93
CA GLY A 182 -3.45 13.55 -7.03
C GLY A 182 -2.97 13.00 -8.37
N LEU A 183 -1.79 12.36 -8.39
CA LEU A 183 -1.24 11.71 -9.59
C LEU A 183 -2.13 10.58 -10.15
N ARG A 184 -3.05 10.03 -9.33
CA ARG A 184 -4.00 8.99 -9.77
C ARG A 184 -5.27 9.57 -10.37
N LEU A 185 -5.65 10.79 -10.00
CA LEU A 185 -6.80 11.49 -10.58
C LEU A 185 -6.49 12.04 -11.98
N LEU A 186 -5.21 12.23 -12.31
CA LEU A 186 -4.81 12.64 -13.65
C LEU A 186 -5.27 11.63 -14.71
N PRO A 187 -6.00 12.05 -15.76
CA PRO A 187 -6.49 11.15 -16.79
C PRO A 187 -5.32 10.39 -17.43
N ALA A 188 -5.37 9.06 -17.42
CA ALA A 188 -4.39 8.25 -18.13
C ALA A 188 -4.47 8.65 -19.61
N LYS A 189 -3.39 9.25 -20.14
CA LYS A 189 -3.28 9.55 -21.57
C LYS A 189 -3.55 8.24 -22.29
N ARG A 190 -4.77 8.08 -22.83
CA ARG A 190 -5.13 6.91 -23.65
C ARG A 190 -4.06 6.90 -24.72
N ARG A 191 -3.15 5.92 -24.70
CA ARG A 191 -2.44 5.54 -25.91
C ARG A 191 -3.57 5.12 -26.84
N GLN A 192 -3.99 6.03 -27.71
CA GLN A 192 -4.83 5.70 -28.82
C GLN A 192 -4.12 4.51 -29.48
N PRO A 193 -4.75 3.33 -29.58
CA PRO A 193 -4.19 2.30 -30.45
C PRO A 193 -4.00 3.00 -31.79
N GLY A 194 -2.74 3.03 -32.25
CA GLY A 194 -2.37 3.71 -33.47
C GLY A 194 -3.39 3.37 -34.54
N ARG A 195 -3.93 4.40 -35.16
CA ARG A 195 -4.67 4.34 -36.41
C ARG A 195 -3.68 3.84 -37.46
N ALA A 196 -3.36 2.55 -37.39
CA ALA A 196 -2.49 1.87 -38.33
C ALA A 196 -3.33 1.66 -39.60
N THR A 197 -3.12 2.59 -40.52
CA THR A 197 -3.11 2.35 -41.96
C THR A 197 -4.45 1.96 -42.59
N GLN A 198 -5.38 2.93 -42.66
CA GLN A 198 -6.34 3.04 -43.77
C GLN A 198 -5.74 3.95 -44.86
N GLU A 199 -4.57 3.61 -45.38
CA GLU A 199 -3.99 4.24 -46.58
C GLU A 199 -3.32 3.11 -47.36
N GLY A 200 -4.04 2.58 -48.35
CA GLY A 200 -3.58 1.44 -49.15
C GLY A 200 -4.67 0.79 -50.00
N GLN A 201 -5.95 1.08 -49.75
CA GLN A 201 -7.07 0.66 -50.60
C GLN A 201 -7.62 1.84 -51.39
N CYS A 202 -6.76 2.44 -52.22
CA CYS A 202 -7.20 3.35 -53.28
C CYS A 202 -6.26 3.23 -54.48
N ALA A 203 -6.34 2.11 -55.20
CA ALA A 203 -5.96 2.00 -56.60
C ALA A 203 -6.55 0.69 -57.18
N ALA A 204 -7.31 0.84 -58.26
CA ALA A 204 -8.17 -0.10 -58.99
C ALA A 204 -7.35 -1.12 -59.86
N PRO A 205 -7.89 -1.96 -60.80
CA PRO A 205 -9.25 -1.95 -61.39
C PRO A 205 -9.90 -3.32 -61.73
N SER A 206 -11.18 -3.19 -62.10
CA SER A 206 -12.03 -3.97 -63.02
C SER A 206 -11.58 -5.35 -63.55
N THR A 207 -12.51 -6.30 -63.37
CA THR A 207 -12.90 -7.37 -64.33
C THR A 207 -11.82 -8.35 -64.79
N MET A 208 -11.78 -9.54 -64.19
CA MET A 208 -11.21 -10.72 -64.83
C MET A 208 -12.24 -11.85 -64.85
N HIS A 209 -12.78 -12.04 -66.05
CA HIS A 209 -13.69 -13.09 -66.47
C HIS A 209 -12.95 -14.44 -66.51
N TRP A 210 -13.39 -15.42 -65.74
CA TRP A 210 -12.89 -16.81 -65.84
C TRP A 210 -13.74 -17.60 -66.84
N PRO A 211 -13.15 -18.33 -67.81
CA PRO A 211 -13.89 -19.31 -68.59
C PRO A 211 -14.00 -20.62 -67.79
N ARG A 212 -15.22 -21.15 -67.71
CA ARG A 212 -15.49 -22.53 -67.27
C ARG A 212 -14.93 -23.49 -68.32
N LEU A 213 -14.03 -24.37 -67.92
CA LEU A 213 -13.67 -25.56 -68.70
C LEU A 213 -14.47 -26.76 -68.17
N ARG A 214 -14.98 -27.52 -69.13
CA ARG A 214 -15.78 -28.74 -68.98
C ARG A 214 -14.93 -29.93 -68.55
#